data_AF-A0A7H8KLA3-F1
#
_entry.id   AF-A0A7H8KLA3-F1
#
_cell.length_a   1.000
_cell.length_b   1.000
_cell.length_c   1.000
_cell.angle_alpha   90.00
_cell.angle_beta   90.00
_cell.angle_gamma   90.00
#
_symmetry.space_group_name_H-M   'P 1'
#
loop_
_entity.id
_entity.type
_entity.pdbx_description
1 polymer ?
#
loop_
_entity_poly.entity_id
_entity_poly.type
_entity_poly.pdbx_seq_one_letter_code
_entity_poly.pdbx_strand_id
1 'polypeptide(L)'
;MWWVGCHGGAGTSTLARMVGFGADFGAAWPALTPAMPGAQVVLVCRASASGTWSATGAVEQWRRRSGVARMTWLLGVVAVAASPRRPPRIATERLRLLSGWAPQIWRVGWIDDLLAVDEPTDIGTPPDIEALRTAIWHTLHVAKQKGRP
;
A
#
# COMPACT_ATOMS: atom_id res chain seq x y z
N MET A 1 -12.00 -0.29 0.92
CA MET A 1 -10.54 -0.37 1.17
C MET A 1 -9.92 0.99 0.89
N TRP A 2 -8.97 1.40 1.72
CA TRP A 2 -8.29 2.69 1.66
C TRP A 2 -6.82 2.48 1.29
N TRP A 3 -6.36 3.21 0.28
CA TRP A 3 -4.95 3.33 -0.06
C TRP A 3 -4.35 4.47 0.77
N VAL A 4 -3.33 4.19 1.56
CA VAL A 4 -2.70 5.18 2.44
C VAL A 4 -1.20 5.24 2.16
N GLY A 5 -0.71 6.40 1.73
CA GLY A 5 0.72 6.65 1.59
C GLY A 5 1.40 6.75 2.95
N CYS A 6 2.55 6.11 3.11
CA CYS A 6 3.39 6.29 4.29
C CYS A 6 4.09 7.67 4.30
N HIS A 7 4.12 8.35 3.15
CA HIS A 7 4.71 9.66 2.92
C HIS A 7 4.15 10.30 1.64
N GLY A 8 4.41 11.59 1.43
CA GLY A 8 4.07 12.28 0.16
C GLY A 8 4.83 11.69 -1.03
N GLY A 9 4.17 11.56 -2.19
CA GLY A 9 4.78 10.98 -3.39
C GLY A 9 5.04 9.47 -3.32
N ALA A 10 4.31 8.73 -2.48
CA ALA A 10 4.44 7.27 -2.37
C ALA A 10 3.97 6.49 -3.61
N GLY A 11 3.13 7.11 -4.46
CA GLY A 11 2.45 6.46 -5.59
C GLY A 11 1.01 6.01 -5.26
N THR A 12 0.45 6.48 -4.14
CA THR A 12 -0.88 6.07 -3.65
C THR A 12 -1.99 6.39 -4.66
N SER A 13 -2.06 7.63 -5.15
CA SER A 13 -3.06 8.08 -6.12
C SER A 13 -2.97 7.32 -7.45
N THR A 14 -1.75 7.04 -7.92
CA THR A 14 -1.45 6.26 -9.12
C THR A 14 -1.94 4.82 -8.95
N LEU A 15 -1.56 4.13 -7.87
CA LEU A 15 -1.98 2.75 -7.63
C LEU A 15 -3.50 2.63 -7.44
N ALA A 16 -4.13 3.56 -6.73
CA ALA A 16 -5.58 3.56 -6.54
C ALA A 16 -6.33 3.64 -7.88
N ARG A 17 -5.87 4.51 -8.80
CA ARG A 17 -6.42 4.60 -10.17
C ARG A 17 -6.18 3.34 -10.97
N MET A 18 -4.94 2.86 -11.05
CA MET A 18 -4.57 1.75 -11.93
C MET A 18 -5.11 0.39 -11.47
N VAL A 19 -5.18 0.13 -10.17
CA VAL A 19 -5.78 -1.10 -9.63
C VAL A 19 -7.30 -1.09 -9.85
N GLY A 20 -7.93 0.08 -9.86
CA GLY A 20 -9.33 0.26 -10.20
C GLY A 20 -10.32 -0.06 -9.08
N PHE A 21 -9.84 -0.25 -7.84
CA PHE A 21 -10.70 -0.37 -6.67
C PHE A 21 -10.06 0.16 -5.38
N GLY A 22 -10.91 0.51 -4.43
CA GLY A 22 -10.52 1.27 -3.24
C GLY A 22 -10.40 2.76 -3.54
N ALA A 23 -10.17 3.55 -2.51
CA ALA A 23 -10.03 5.01 -2.61
C ALA A 23 -8.68 5.46 -2.06
N ASP A 24 -8.06 6.43 -2.74
CA ASP A 24 -6.90 7.16 -2.21
C ASP A 24 -7.32 7.96 -0.97
N PHE A 25 -6.63 7.75 0.14
CA PHE A 25 -6.89 8.40 1.42
C PHE A 25 -5.73 9.31 1.85
N GLY A 26 -4.77 9.58 0.95
CA GLY A 26 -3.61 10.40 1.26
C GLY A 26 -2.67 9.71 2.25
N ALA A 27 -2.12 10.45 3.22
CA ALA A 27 -1.06 9.97 4.11
C ALA A 27 -1.45 9.86 5.59
N ALA A 28 -2.75 9.79 5.88
CA ALA A 28 -3.28 9.67 7.24
C ALA A 28 -3.97 8.32 7.44
N TRP A 29 -4.06 7.86 8.69
CA TRP A 29 -4.91 6.72 9.04
C TRP A 29 -6.39 7.13 8.95
N PRO A 30 -7.29 6.27 8.43
CA PRO A 30 -8.73 6.54 8.47
C PRO A 30 -9.22 6.78 9.89
N ALA A 31 -9.82 7.95 10.12
CA ALA A 31 -10.55 8.24 11.33
C ALA A 31 -11.92 7.56 11.24
N LEU A 32 -12.25 6.71 12.21
CA LEU A 32 -13.52 5.99 12.23
C LEU A 32 -14.42 6.42 13.39
N THR A 33 -15.71 6.61 13.11
CA THR A 33 -16.76 6.77 14.13
C THR A 33 -17.45 5.42 14.35
N PRO A 34 -18.15 5.21 15.48
CA PRO A 34 -18.82 3.94 15.78
C PRO A 34 -19.88 3.51 14.75
N ALA A 35 -20.43 4.46 14.00
CA ALA A 35 -21.45 4.19 12.98
C ALA A 35 -20.86 3.81 11.61
N MET A 36 -19.55 3.97 11.41
CA MET A 36 -18.90 3.66 10.13
C MET A 36 -18.46 2.20 10.06
N PRO A 37 -18.51 1.58 8.86
CA PRO A 37 -17.88 0.28 8.67
C PRO A 37 -16.39 0.39 8.94
N GLY A 38 -15.79 -0.72 9.37
CA GLY A 38 -14.37 -0.71 9.64
C GLY A 38 -13.51 -0.56 8.37
N ALA A 39 -12.28 -0.09 8.55
CA ALA A 39 -11.37 0.28 7.48
C ALA A 39 -10.40 -0.86 7.16
N GLN A 40 -10.38 -1.30 5.91
CA GLN A 40 -9.30 -2.11 5.36
C GLN A 40 -8.31 -1.19 4.66
N VAL A 41 -7.03 -1.25 5.05
CA VAL A 41 -5.99 -0.31 4.60
C VAL A 41 -4.89 -1.06 3.87
N VAL A 42 -4.46 -0.51 2.74
CA VAL A 42 -3.20 -0.87 2.06
C VAL A 42 -2.25 0.32 2.20
N LEU A 43 -1.10 0.08 2.83
CA LEU A 43 -0.05 1.09 2.94
C LEU A 43 0.78 1.13 1.66
N VAL A 44 1.23 2.30 1.24
CA VAL A 44 2.06 2.49 0.05
C VAL A 44 3.32 3.25 0.42
N CYS A 45 4.48 2.76 -0.01
CA CYS A 45 5.75 3.46 0.15
C CYS A 45 6.64 3.31 -1.08
N ARG A 46 7.60 4.22 -1.24
CA ARG A 46 8.69 4.02 -2.21
C ARG A 46 9.70 3.01 -1.67
N ALA A 47 10.27 2.20 -2.56
CA ALA A 47 11.40 1.31 -2.28
C ALA A 47 12.71 2.10 -2.16
N SER A 48 12.75 3.05 -1.23
CA SER A 48 13.87 3.93 -0.90
C SER A 48 14.16 3.85 0.61
N ALA A 49 15.28 4.41 1.05
CA ALA A 49 15.62 4.44 2.47
C ALA A 49 14.54 5.18 3.29
N SER A 50 14.14 6.38 2.87
CA SER A 50 13.10 7.15 3.54
C SER A 50 11.73 6.48 3.46
N GLY A 51 11.33 5.99 2.28
CA GLY A 51 10.01 5.39 2.09
C GLY A 51 9.81 4.14 2.93
N THR A 52 10.82 3.26 2.98
CA THR A 52 10.77 2.06 3.83
C THR A 52 10.86 2.37 5.32
N TRP A 53 11.53 3.45 5.72
CA TRP A 53 11.50 3.93 7.11
C TRP A 53 10.11 4.41 7.53
N SER A 54 9.46 5.23 6.69
CA SER A 54 8.09 5.67 6.91
C SER A 54 7.11 4.49 6.96
N ALA A 55 7.30 3.48 6.11
CA ALA A 55 6.51 2.24 6.17
C ALA A 55 6.69 1.49 7.49
N THR A 56 7.92 1.39 8.00
CA THR A 56 8.18 0.82 9.34
C THR A 56 7.40 1.55 10.42
N GLY A 57 7.44 2.89 10.41
CA GLY A 57 6.69 3.72 11.37
C GLY A 57 5.17 3.53 11.27
N ALA A 58 4.61 3.51 10.06
CA ALA A 58 3.18 3.28 9.85
C ALA A 58 2.74 1.89 10.32
N VAL A 59 3.48 0.83 9.99
CA VAL A 59 3.20 -0.53 10.47
C VAL A 59 3.28 -0.60 11.99
N GLU A 60 4.25 0.08 12.61
CA GLU A 60 4.36 0.16 14.07
C GLU A 60 3.16 0.88 14.70
N GLN A 61 2.71 2.01 14.14
CA GLN A 61 1.50 2.70 14.59
C GLN A 61 0.28 1.78 14.57
N TRP A 62 0.07 1.04 13.48
CA TRP A 62 -1.02 0.06 13.36
C TRP A 62 -0.91 -1.04 14.42
N ARG A 63 0.27 -1.63 14.62
CA ARG A 63 0.49 -2.71 15.60
C ARG A 63 0.24 -2.24 17.03
N ARG A 64 0.74 -1.05 17.39
CA ARG A 64 0.58 -0.47 18.72
C ARG A 64 -0.76 0.22 18.92
N ARG A 65 -1.60 0.32 17.88
CA ARG A 65 -2.86 1.09 17.87
C ARG A 65 -2.65 2.56 18.23
N SER A 66 -1.49 3.13 17.87
CA SER A 66 -1.14 4.52 18.16
C SER A 66 -1.74 5.44 17.10
N GLY A 67 -2.83 6.13 17.43
CA GLY A 67 -3.55 6.99 16.48
C GLY A 67 -4.30 6.22 15.37
N VAL A 68 -4.50 4.90 15.54
CA VAL A 68 -5.19 4.04 14.56
C VAL A 68 -6.49 3.54 15.15
N ALA A 69 -7.61 3.79 14.46
CA ALA A 69 -8.93 3.36 14.92
C ALA A 69 -9.00 1.84 15.11
N ARG A 70 -9.70 1.39 16.16
CA ARG A 70 -9.77 -0.03 16.57
C ARG A 70 -10.24 -0.96 15.45
N MET A 71 -11.20 -0.50 14.64
CA MET A 71 -11.75 -1.23 13.50
C MET A 71 -10.96 -0.97 12.21
N THR A 72 -9.64 -0.85 12.30
CA THR A 72 -8.73 -0.73 11.15
C THR A 72 -7.89 -1.99 11.00
N TRP A 73 -7.95 -2.62 9.84
CA TRP A 73 -7.15 -3.77 9.45
C TRP A 73 -6.19 -3.40 8.34
N LEU A 74 -4.90 -3.61 8.59
CA LEU A 74 -3.88 -3.54 7.55
C LEU A 74 -3.99 -4.82 6.69
N LEU A 75 -4.09 -4.66 5.38
CA LEU A 75 -4.03 -5.77 4.42
C LEU A 75 -2.59 -6.07 4.01
N GLY A 76 -1.75 -5.03 3.90
CA GLY A 76 -0.34 -5.16 3.56
C GLY A 76 0.30 -3.82 3.20
N VAL A 77 1.55 -3.90 2.77
CA VAL A 77 2.35 -2.76 2.29
C VAL A 77 2.73 -2.99 0.83
N VAL A 78 2.50 -2.00 -0.03
CA VAL A 78 3.01 -1.96 -1.40
C VAL A 78 4.26 -1.11 -1.44
N ALA A 79 5.38 -1.73 -1.84
CA ALA A 79 6.63 -1.04 -2.11
C ALA A 79 6.77 -0.76 -3.61
N VAL A 80 6.66 0.51 -4.00
CA VAL A 80 6.80 0.95 -5.39
C VAL A 80 8.25 1.28 -5.70
N ALA A 81 8.81 0.74 -6.77
CA ALA A 81 10.20 0.94 -7.16
C ALA A 81 10.54 2.43 -7.27
N ALA A 82 11.60 2.87 -6.59
CA ALA A 82 12.00 4.28 -6.53
C ALA A 82 12.60 4.81 -7.86
N SER A 83 13.09 3.91 -8.70
CA SER A 83 13.79 4.15 -9.97
C SER A 83 13.84 2.82 -10.76
N PRO A 84 14.29 2.81 -12.03
CA PRO A 84 14.54 1.55 -12.75
C PRO A 84 15.70 0.74 -12.18
N ARG A 85 16.53 1.34 -11.32
CA ARG A 85 17.65 0.66 -10.68
C ARG A 85 17.19 -0.20 -9.51
N ARG A 86 17.99 -1.21 -9.19
CA ARG A 86 17.81 -2.04 -7.99
C ARG A 86 17.68 -1.17 -6.73
N PRO A 87 16.69 -1.41 -5.86
CA PRO A 87 16.55 -0.66 -4.62
C PRO A 87 17.80 -0.75 -3.74
N PRO A 88 18.15 0.31 -2.99
CA PRO A 88 19.24 0.28 -2.03
C PRO A 88 19.08 -0.87 -1.02
N ARG A 89 20.19 -1.47 -0.59
CA ARG A 89 20.20 -2.59 0.37
C ARG A 89 19.34 -2.32 1.60
N ILE A 90 19.49 -1.13 2.19
CA ILE A 90 18.71 -0.70 3.37
C ILE A 90 17.19 -0.76 3.16
N ALA A 91 16.71 -0.41 1.96
CA ALA A 91 15.28 -0.49 1.65
C ALA A 91 14.82 -1.94 1.57
N THR A 92 15.61 -2.80 0.93
CA THR A 92 15.29 -4.23 0.83
C THR A 92 15.31 -4.95 2.18
N GLU A 93 16.25 -4.61 3.06
CA GLU A 93 16.35 -5.17 4.42
C GLU A 93 15.15 -4.74 5.27
N ARG A 94 14.77 -3.46 5.24
CA ARG A 94 13.56 -2.97 5.94
C ARG A 94 12.29 -3.66 5.48
N LEU A 95 12.12 -3.85 4.17
CA LEU A 95 10.98 -4.58 3.63
C LEU A 95 10.96 -6.06 4.06
N ARG A 96 12.12 -6.70 4.18
CA ARG A 96 12.23 -8.07 4.73
C ARG A 96 11.89 -8.14 6.21
N LEU A 97 12.28 -7.15 7.01
CA LEU A 97 11.87 -7.09 8.41
C LEU A 97 10.36 -6.87 8.54
N LEU A 98 9.81 -6.00 7.70
CA LEU A 98 8.37 -5.71 7.65
C LEU A 98 7.52 -6.93 7.31
N SER A 99 8.01 -7.92 6.59
CA SER A 99 7.22 -9.14 6.30
C SER A 99 6.91 -9.98 7.54
N GLY A 100 7.61 -9.75 8.67
CA GLY A 100 7.24 -10.34 9.96
C GLY A 100 6.16 -9.56 10.72
N TRP A 101 5.86 -8.31 10.32
CA TRP A 101 5.01 -7.37 11.06
C TRP A 101 3.75 -6.97 10.29
N ALA A 102 3.81 -6.91 8.97
CA ALA A 102 2.69 -6.65 8.08
C ALA A 102 2.16 -7.98 7.50
N PRO A 103 0.85 -8.12 7.23
CA PRO A 103 0.30 -9.38 6.72
C PRO A 103 0.81 -9.76 5.34
N GLN A 104 1.06 -8.77 4.47
CA GLN A 104 1.57 -8.95 3.12
C GLN A 104 2.51 -7.82 2.75
N ILE A 105 3.51 -8.12 1.92
CA ILE A 105 4.38 -7.14 1.26
C ILE A 105 4.30 -7.38 -0.24
N TRP A 106 3.73 -6.43 -0.98
CA TRP A 106 3.70 -6.44 -2.43
C TRP A 106 4.77 -5.49 -2.98
N ARG A 107 5.23 -5.76 -4.20
CA ARG A 107 6.16 -4.91 -4.91
C ARG A 107 5.57 -4.54 -6.26
N VAL A 108 5.74 -3.28 -6.64
CA VAL A 108 5.47 -2.79 -7.98
C VAL A 108 6.78 -2.26 -8.53
N GLY A 109 7.17 -2.78 -9.68
CA GLY A 109 8.36 -2.38 -10.43
C GLY A 109 8.27 -0.94 -10.94
N TRP A 110 9.34 -0.54 -11.61
CA TRP A 110 9.38 0.75 -12.29
C TRP A 110 8.61 0.61 -13.61
N ILE A 111 7.74 1.58 -13.91
CA ILE A 111 6.93 1.62 -15.12
C ILE A 111 7.24 2.94 -15.81
N ASP A 112 8.10 2.89 -16.83
CA ASP A 112 8.59 4.08 -17.55
C ASP A 112 7.46 4.88 -18.21
N ASP A 113 6.47 4.19 -18.77
CA ASP A 113 5.37 4.80 -19.54
C ASP A 113 4.55 5.80 -18.69
N LEU A 114 4.52 5.64 -17.36
CA LEU A 114 3.84 6.57 -16.45
C LEU A 114 4.42 8.00 -16.49
N LEU A 115 5.65 8.17 -16.99
CA LEU A 115 6.26 9.50 -17.14
C LEU A 115 5.76 10.27 -18.37
N ALA A 116 5.14 9.57 -19.32
CA ALA A 116 4.73 10.11 -20.61
C ALA A 116 3.21 10.28 -20.77
N VAL A 117 2.45 10.07 -19.70
CA VAL A 117 0.98 10.16 -19.70
C VAL A 117 0.47 11.09 -18.60
N ASP A 118 -0.65 11.76 -18.87
CA ASP A 118 -1.32 12.60 -17.89
C ASP A 118 -2.14 11.77 -16.89
N GLU A 119 -2.85 10.74 -17.39
CA GLU A 119 -3.58 9.80 -16.54
C GLU A 119 -2.90 8.43 -16.51
N PRO A 120 -2.63 7.85 -15.32
CA PRO A 120 -2.00 6.54 -15.19
C PRO A 120 -2.72 5.39 -15.88
N THR A 121 -4.00 5.54 -16.19
CA THR A 121 -4.81 4.52 -16.87
C THR A 121 -4.57 4.48 -18.38
N ASP A 122 -3.93 5.50 -18.96
CA ASP A 122 -3.73 5.60 -20.42
C ASP A 122 -2.72 4.57 -20.95
N ILE A 123 -1.85 4.05 -20.10
CA ILE A 123 -0.87 3.00 -20.45
C ILE A 123 -1.46 1.58 -20.36
N GLY A 124 -2.76 1.45 -20.11
CA GLY A 124 -3.42 0.17 -19.85
C GLY A 124 -3.05 -0.40 -18.47
N THR A 125 -2.98 -1.74 -18.37
CA THR A 125 -2.61 -2.41 -17.11
C THR A 125 -1.26 -3.12 -17.26
N PRO A 126 -0.18 -2.56 -16.70
CA PRO A 126 1.11 -3.24 -16.60
C PRO A 126 1.02 -4.54 -15.80
N PRO A 127 1.85 -5.56 -16.09
CA PRO A 127 1.80 -6.86 -15.42
C PRO A 127 1.88 -6.79 -13.88
N ASP A 128 2.71 -5.90 -13.34
CA ASP A 128 2.84 -5.72 -11.89
C ASP A 128 1.57 -5.13 -11.26
N ILE A 129 0.84 -4.28 -11.99
CA ILE A 129 -0.44 -3.74 -11.54
C ILE A 129 -1.51 -4.84 -11.58
N GLU A 130 -1.54 -5.67 -12.62
CA GLU A 130 -2.46 -6.81 -12.70
C GLU A 130 -2.22 -7.82 -11.57
N ALA A 131 -0.95 -8.15 -11.33
CA ALA A 131 -0.55 -9.02 -10.23
C ALA A 131 -0.95 -8.44 -8.87
N LEU A 132 -0.73 -7.13 -8.67
CA LEU A 132 -1.14 -6.43 -7.46
C LEU A 132 -2.67 -6.45 -7.28
N ARG A 133 -3.42 -6.14 -8.35
CA ARG A 133 -4.89 -6.16 -8.38
C ARG A 133 -5.42 -7.52 -7.93
N THR A 134 -4.92 -8.58 -8.54
CA THR A 134 -5.30 -9.97 -8.24
C THR A 134 -4.95 -10.34 -6.79
N ALA A 135 -3.75 -10.02 -6.33
CA ALA A 135 -3.30 -10.36 -4.97
C ALA A 135 -4.10 -9.64 -3.88
N ILE A 136 -4.41 -8.36 -4.07
CA ILE A 136 -5.23 -7.60 -3.12
C ILE A 136 -6.67 -8.11 -3.16
N TRP A 137 -7.23 -8.36 -4.35
CA TRP A 137 -8.57 -8.93 -4.49
C TRP A 137 -8.72 -10.23 -3.71
N HIS A 138 -7.75 -11.15 -3.86
CA HIS A 138 -7.73 -12.40 -3.10
C HIS A 138 -7.63 -12.14 -1.58
N THR A 139 -6.77 -11.21 -1.16
CA THR A 139 -6.60 -10.85 0.26
C THR A 139 -7.88 -10.31 0.88
N LEU A 140 -8.63 -9.47 0.15
CA LEU A 140 -9.92 -8.93 0.57
C LEU A 140 -10.97 -10.05 0.78
N HIS A 141 -11.04 -11.00 -0.17
CA HIS A 141 -12.00 -12.10 -0.09
C HIS A 141 -11.67 -13.08 1.05
N VAL A 142 -10.39 -13.38 1.26
CA VAL A 142 -9.94 -14.19 2.40
C VAL A 142 -10.20 -13.48 3.74
N ALA A 143 -10.00 -12.16 3.81
CA ALA A 143 -10.31 -11.39 5.01
C ALA A 143 -11.80 -11.48 5.37
N LYS A 144 -12.68 -11.32 4.36
CA LYS A 144 -14.14 -11.44 4.51
C LYS A 144 -14.57 -12.83 5.01
N GLN A 145 -13.94 -13.90 4.50
CA GLN A 145 -14.22 -15.27 4.94
C GLN A 145 -13.81 -15.54 6.40
N LYS A 146 -12.80 -14.83 6.92
CA LYS A 146 -12.34 -14.95 8.32
C LYS A 146 -13.14 -14.09 9.30
N GLY A 147 -14.27 -13.51 8.88
CA GLY A 147 -15.11 -12.65 9.72
C GLY A 147 -14.46 -11.30 10.08
N ARG A 148 -13.39 -10.90 9.38
CA ARG A 148 -12.91 -9.51 9.42
C ARG A 148 -13.77 -8.73 8.41
N PRO A 149 -14.45 -7.64 8.82
CA PRO A 149 -15.29 -6.89 7.91
C PRO A 149 -14.48 -6.27 6.77
#